data_AF-A0A0V1MS55-F1
#
_entry.id   AF-A0A0V1MS55-F1
#
_cell.length_a   1.000
_cell.length_b   1.000
_cell.length_c   1.000
_cell.angle_alpha   90.00
_cell.angle_beta   90.00
_cell.angle_gamma   90.00
#
_symmetry.space_group_name_H-M   'P 1'
#
loop_
_entity.id
_entity.type
_entity.pdbx_description
1 polymer ?
#
loop_
_entity_poly.entity_id
_entity_poly.type
_entity_poly.pdbx_seq_one_letter_code
_entity_poly.pdbx_strand_id
1 'polypeptide(L)'
;MIFKFGLIRVLESVEAKLYLSGSAEELGAWDPDRAVLLHRISDGPVEEPAFWCTEVDIPSPKSFSYKFLMRFADGRLQWEGSGEEDNRRFDGSGLDNNHETHYMPPAYWIGSRVLGIHEAELLKFFGRLVADKGIHFSKLDNNVWVGSCPRQFYHVAVLKSLGVDVVFCLQTENDIFEHSRLALPAGPSDRNVVLDLMTQYQHNGIEFVWMPIQDLSSAHRRILLPQALYLLQSLVSNRHRVYVHCNAGIGRAASLAVAYLIHVKRMSTREAEYTLLSKRPVVYIDEDSLTGVWRTYEKLFERNKQTNYSHA
;
A
#
# COMPACT_ATOMS: atom_id res chain seq x y z
N MET A 1 -26.66 1.44 -5.37
CA MET A 1 -25.35 0.77 -5.54
C MET A 1 -24.46 1.34 -4.46
N ILE A 2 -23.71 0.50 -3.76
CA ILE A 2 -22.87 0.96 -2.65
C ILE A 2 -21.60 1.59 -3.21
N PHE A 3 -21.32 2.82 -2.84
CA PHE A 3 -20.05 3.50 -3.13
C PHE A 3 -19.20 3.53 -1.87
N LYS A 4 -17.96 3.03 -1.99
CA LYS A 4 -16.96 3.12 -0.92
C LYS A 4 -16.00 4.26 -1.21
N PHE A 5 -15.81 5.12 -0.22
CA PHE A 5 -14.92 6.28 -0.29
C PHE A 5 -13.80 6.11 0.73
N GLY A 6 -12.57 6.40 0.33
CA GLY A 6 -11.37 6.21 1.13
C GLY A 6 -10.52 7.47 1.17
N LEU A 7 -10.04 7.84 2.35
CA LEU A 7 -9.17 9.00 2.57
C LEU A 7 -7.97 8.57 3.42
N ILE A 8 -6.76 8.84 2.96
CA ILE A 8 -5.53 8.74 3.74
C ILE A 8 -5.23 10.11 4.34
N ARG A 9 -5.12 10.19 5.68
CA ARG A 9 -4.76 11.44 6.38
C ARG A 9 -4.19 11.16 7.78
N VAL A 10 -3.23 11.98 8.20
CA VAL A 10 -2.82 12.13 9.60
C VAL A 10 -3.82 13.05 10.31
N LEU A 11 -4.40 12.62 11.43
CA LEU A 11 -5.20 13.51 12.28
C LEU A 11 -4.39 13.93 13.50
N GLU A 12 -3.99 15.19 13.52
CA GLU A 12 -3.24 15.79 14.65
C GLU A 12 -4.09 15.94 15.92
N SER A 13 -5.42 15.96 15.78
CA SER A 13 -6.37 16.01 16.90
C SER A 13 -7.29 14.80 16.87
N VAL A 14 -7.33 14.07 18.00
CA VAL A 14 -8.23 12.93 18.21
C VAL A 14 -9.71 13.32 18.27
N GLU A 15 -10.01 14.60 18.48
CA GLU A 15 -11.39 15.09 18.58
C GLU A 15 -11.96 15.55 17.23
N ALA A 16 -11.09 15.76 16.23
CA ALA A 16 -11.52 16.10 14.89
C ALA A 16 -12.16 14.88 14.21
N LYS A 17 -13.28 15.12 13.51
CA LYS A 17 -14.00 14.09 12.75
C LYS A 17 -13.96 14.40 11.26
N LEU A 18 -13.79 13.36 10.46
CA LEU A 18 -13.76 13.45 9.00
C LEU A 18 -15.12 13.06 8.42
N TYR A 19 -15.57 13.81 7.43
CA TYR A 19 -16.83 13.59 6.74
C TYR A 19 -16.65 13.70 5.23
N LEU A 20 -17.62 13.15 4.51
CA LEU A 20 -17.78 13.19 3.07
C LEU A 20 -19.05 13.97 2.75
N SER A 21 -18.98 14.92 1.82
CA SER A 21 -20.16 15.60 1.29
C SER A 21 -20.03 15.79 -0.21
N GLY A 22 -21.16 15.91 -0.90
CA GLY A 22 -21.18 15.99 -2.35
C GLY A 22 -22.53 16.39 -2.91
N SER A 23 -22.60 16.41 -4.25
CA SER A 23 -23.77 16.88 -4.98
C SER A 23 -24.95 15.92 -4.97
N ALA A 24 -24.74 14.64 -4.67
CA ALA A 24 -25.81 13.67 -4.54
C ALA A 24 -26.58 13.88 -3.23
N GLU A 25 -27.86 13.54 -3.22
CA GLU A 25 -28.74 13.72 -2.05
C GLU A 25 -28.25 12.89 -0.85
N GLU A 26 -27.75 11.69 -1.12
CA GLU A 26 -27.20 10.75 -0.15
C GLU A 26 -25.83 11.18 0.38
N LEU A 27 -25.16 12.12 -0.32
CA LEU A 27 -23.95 12.80 0.13
C LEU A 27 -24.26 14.15 0.79
N GLY A 28 -25.53 14.44 1.05
CA GLY A 28 -25.98 15.64 1.76
C GLY A 28 -26.17 16.88 0.88
N ALA A 29 -26.07 16.79 -0.44
CA ALA A 29 -26.27 17.93 -1.36
C ALA A 29 -25.44 19.17 -0.97
N TRP A 30 -24.17 18.96 -0.59
CA TRP A 30 -23.21 19.96 -0.08
C TRP A 30 -23.54 20.58 1.28
N ASP A 31 -24.57 20.12 1.98
CA ASP A 31 -24.86 20.52 3.35
C ASP A 31 -23.90 19.82 4.35
N PRO A 32 -23.04 20.57 5.07
CA PRO A 32 -22.09 19.99 6.05
C PRO A 32 -22.75 19.29 7.24
N ASP A 33 -24.01 19.61 7.55
CA ASP A 33 -24.75 18.96 8.65
C ASP A 33 -25.35 17.62 8.21
N ARG A 34 -25.43 17.38 6.90
CA ARG A 34 -25.86 16.11 6.29
C ARG A 34 -24.71 15.28 5.75
N ALA A 35 -23.47 15.72 5.99
CA ALA A 35 -22.27 15.04 5.52
C ALA A 35 -22.11 13.65 6.19
N VAL A 36 -21.62 12.68 5.43
CA VAL A 36 -21.48 11.29 5.87
C VAL A 36 -20.17 11.12 6.64
N LEU A 37 -20.25 10.57 7.85
CA LEU A 37 -19.07 10.34 8.70
C LEU A 37 -18.13 9.28 8.09
N LEU A 38 -16.82 9.54 8.14
CA LEU A 38 -15.79 8.55 7.87
C LEU A 38 -15.33 7.86 9.17
N HIS A 39 -14.98 6.59 9.04
CA HIS A 39 -14.45 5.77 10.12
C HIS A 39 -12.99 5.39 9.84
N ARG A 40 -12.14 5.45 10.86
CA ARG A 40 -10.77 4.93 10.79
C ARG A 40 -10.82 3.42 10.62
N ILE A 41 -10.19 2.91 9.57
CA ILE A 41 -10.15 1.48 9.24
C ILE A 41 -8.78 0.87 9.58
N SER A 42 -7.71 1.65 9.46
CA SER A 42 -6.35 1.18 9.73
C SER A 42 -5.96 1.35 11.20
N ASP A 43 -5.36 0.30 11.76
CA ASP A 43 -4.64 0.36 13.03
C ASP A 43 -3.35 1.18 12.91
N GLY A 44 -2.80 1.59 14.05
CA GLY A 44 -1.49 2.24 14.14
C GLY A 44 -1.47 3.49 15.02
N PRO A 45 -0.29 4.11 15.19
CA PRO A 45 -0.14 5.35 15.94
C PRO A 45 -0.99 6.49 15.36
N VAL A 46 -1.25 7.53 16.16
CA VAL A 46 -2.02 8.71 15.70
C VAL A 46 -1.16 9.67 14.89
N GLU A 47 0.16 9.58 15.05
CA GLU A 47 1.19 10.39 14.38
C GLU A 47 1.54 9.85 12.98
N GLU A 48 0.92 8.75 12.57
CA GLU A 48 1.07 8.14 11.27
C GLU A 48 -0.17 8.39 10.41
N PRO A 49 -0.02 8.41 9.07
CA PRO A 49 -1.17 8.39 8.17
C PRO A 49 -2.13 7.27 8.55
N ALA A 50 -3.42 7.57 8.61
CA ALA A 50 -4.47 6.58 8.80
C ALA A 50 -5.37 6.53 7.58
N PHE A 51 -5.95 5.36 7.32
CA PHE A 51 -6.95 5.17 6.28
C PHE A 51 -8.34 5.23 6.87
N TRP A 52 -9.16 6.10 6.30
CA TRP A 52 -10.53 6.41 6.71
C TRP A 52 -11.46 6.01 5.59
N CYS A 53 -12.58 5.35 5.91
CA CYS A 53 -13.57 4.98 4.91
C CYS A 53 -15.00 5.28 5.35
N THR A 54 -15.85 5.44 4.35
CA THR A 54 -17.31 5.38 4.51
C THR A 54 -17.94 4.72 3.30
N GLU A 55 -19.16 4.22 3.47
CA GLU A 55 -19.95 3.56 2.44
C GLU A 55 -21.29 4.29 2.33
N VAL A 56 -21.71 4.58 1.10
CA VAL A 56 -22.95 5.31 0.82
C VAL A 56 -23.68 4.58 -0.28
N ASP A 57 -24.94 4.20 -0.05
CA ASP A 57 -25.79 3.69 -1.12
C ASP A 57 -26.31 4.86 -1.94
N ILE A 58 -25.91 4.92 -3.21
CA ILE A 58 -26.38 5.92 -4.17
C ILE A 58 -27.26 5.18 -5.20
N PRO A 59 -28.59 5.37 -5.18
CA PRO A 59 -29.48 4.74 -6.14
C PRO A 59 -29.35 5.40 -7.51
N SER A 60 -29.20 4.58 -8.56
CA SER A 60 -29.10 5.03 -9.97
C SER A 60 -28.04 6.11 -10.23
N PRO A 61 -26.75 5.86 -9.88
CA PRO A 61 -25.71 6.87 -10.00
C PRO A 61 -25.47 7.22 -11.48
N LYS A 62 -25.63 8.50 -11.83
CA LYS A 62 -25.26 9.02 -13.17
C LYS A 62 -23.89 9.67 -13.14
N SER A 63 -23.76 10.74 -12.37
CA SER A 63 -22.50 11.40 -12.06
C SER A 63 -22.70 12.23 -10.80
N PHE A 64 -21.65 12.45 -10.03
CA PHE A 64 -21.69 13.31 -8.86
C PHE A 64 -20.30 13.88 -8.56
N SER A 65 -20.30 15.00 -7.84
CA SER A 65 -19.08 15.60 -7.29
C SER A 65 -19.07 15.43 -5.79
N TYR A 66 -17.89 15.35 -5.19
CA TYR A 66 -17.73 15.20 -3.75
C TYR A 66 -16.42 15.79 -3.24
N LYS A 67 -16.38 16.04 -1.93
CA LYS A 67 -15.19 16.45 -1.18
C LYS A 67 -15.21 15.89 0.23
N PHE A 68 -14.02 15.77 0.81
CA PHE A 68 -13.86 15.54 2.24
C PHE A 68 -13.90 16.86 3.02
N LEU A 69 -14.43 16.79 4.24
CA LEU A 69 -14.42 17.89 5.19
C LEU A 69 -14.09 17.39 6.59
N MET A 70 -13.58 18.28 7.42
CA MET A 70 -13.19 18.02 8.79
C MET A 70 -13.97 18.95 9.71
N ARG A 71 -14.54 18.39 10.78
CA ARG A 71 -15.19 19.15 11.85
C ARG A 71 -14.35 19.06 13.12
N PHE A 72 -13.94 20.20 13.64
CA PHE A 72 -13.19 20.31 14.89
C PHE A 72 -14.12 20.33 16.10
N ALA A 73 -13.59 20.06 17.29
CA ALA A 73 -14.34 20.05 18.54
C ALA A 73 -14.97 21.42 18.87
N ASP A 74 -14.33 22.52 18.46
CA ASP A 74 -14.80 23.89 18.62
C ASP A 74 -15.91 24.29 17.61
N GLY A 75 -16.36 23.35 16.77
CA GLY A 75 -17.39 23.57 15.76
C GLY A 75 -16.88 24.15 14.44
N ARG A 76 -15.58 24.49 14.33
CA ARG A 76 -15.02 24.92 13.04
C ARG A 76 -15.10 23.80 12.02
N LEU A 77 -15.35 24.19 10.77
CA LEU A 77 -15.39 23.33 9.60
C LEU A 77 -14.24 23.68 8.65
N GLN A 78 -13.58 22.66 8.12
CA GLN A 78 -12.55 22.80 7.11
C GLN A 78 -12.82 21.83 5.96
N TRP A 79 -13.03 22.37 4.77
CA TRP A 79 -13.09 21.58 3.53
C TRP A 79 -11.69 21.31 2.99
N GLU A 80 -11.55 20.23 2.22
CA GLU A 80 -10.36 20.05 1.39
C GLU A 80 -10.37 21.00 0.17
N GLY A 81 -9.17 21.37 -0.28
CA GLY A 81 -8.97 22.29 -1.41
C GLY A 81 -9.40 23.73 -1.11
N SER A 82 -9.50 24.53 -2.19
CA SER A 82 -9.82 25.96 -2.15
C SER A 82 -11.10 26.35 -2.89
N GLY A 83 -11.66 25.48 -3.72
CA GLY A 83 -12.87 25.80 -4.49
C GLY A 83 -13.42 24.61 -5.29
N GLU A 84 -14.39 24.88 -6.16
CA GLU A 84 -15.07 23.87 -6.98
C GLU A 84 -14.14 23.16 -7.98
N GLU A 85 -13.00 23.78 -8.32
CA GLU A 85 -11.96 23.19 -9.14
C GLU A 85 -11.34 21.93 -8.49
N ASP A 86 -11.37 21.86 -7.16
CA ASP A 86 -10.87 20.73 -6.39
C ASP A 86 -11.96 19.68 -6.08
N ASN A 87 -13.18 19.87 -6.61
CA ASN A 87 -14.23 18.86 -6.46
C ASN A 87 -13.80 17.57 -7.17
N ARG A 88 -13.75 16.48 -6.42
CA ARG A 88 -13.58 15.14 -6.98
C ARG A 88 -14.86 14.76 -7.71
N ARG A 89 -14.75 13.96 -8.76
CA ARG A 89 -15.88 13.61 -9.62
C ARG A 89 -15.95 12.12 -9.87
N PHE A 90 -17.17 11.61 -9.84
CA PHE A 90 -17.56 10.36 -10.46
C PHE A 90 -18.38 10.71 -11.71
N ASP A 91 -17.96 10.26 -12.88
CA ASP A 91 -18.54 10.64 -14.18
C ASP A 91 -19.54 9.61 -14.74
N GLY A 92 -19.82 8.53 -14.00
CA GLY A 92 -20.68 7.44 -14.45
C GLY A 92 -19.95 6.32 -15.18
N SER A 93 -18.66 6.48 -15.46
CA SER A 93 -17.85 5.44 -16.11
C SER A 93 -17.37 4.40 -15.10
N GLY A 94 -17.08 3.19 -15.59
CA GLY A 94 -16.47 2.13 -14.77
C GLY A 94 -17.40 1.46 -13.75
N LEU A 95 -18.72 1.61 -13.90
CA LEU A 95 -19.69 0.79 -13.17
C LEU A 95 -19.65 -0.64 -13.71
N ASP A 96 -19.15 -1.56 -12.90
CA ASP A 96 -19.36 -2.98 -13.14
C ASP A 96 -20.65 -3.41 -12.45
N ASN A 97 -21.69 -3.66 -13.24
CA ASN A 97 -23.00 -4.10 -12.72
C ASN A 97 -22.96 -5.49 -12.07
N ASN A 98 -21.84 -6.22 -12.17
CA ASN A 98 -21.65 -7.50 -11.50
C ASN A 98 -21.17 -7.37 -10.05
N HIS A 99 -20.73 -6.17 -9.63
CA HIS A 99 -20.29 -5.91 -8.27
C HIS A 99 -21.30 -5.04 -7.52
N GLU A 100 -21.64 -5.44 -6.29
CA GLU A 100 -22.56 -4.70 -5.41
C GLU A 100 -21.96 -3.36 -4.94
N THR A 101 -20.62 -3.31 -4.83
CA THR A 101 -19.85 -2.18 -4.32
C THR A 101 -18.91 -1.61 -5.38
N HIS A 102 -19.00 -0.30 -5.60
CA HIS A 102 -18.06 0.48 -6.39
C HIS A 102 -17.06 1.20 -5.47
N TYR A 103 -15.76 0.99 -5.70
CA TYR A 103 -14.70 1.59 -4.90
C TYR A 103 -14.17 2.85 -5.58
N MET A 104 -14.39 4.01 -4.97
CA MET A 104 -13.78 5.26 -5.42
C MET A 104 -12.27 5.20 -5.20
N PRO A 105 -11.44 5.81 -6.07
CA PRO A 105 -9.99 5.86 -5.88
C PRO A 105 -9.64 6.37 -4.46
N PRO A 106 -8.76 5.67 -3.71
CA PRO A 106 -8.28 6.18 -2.43
C PRO A 106 -7.70 7.58 -2.58
N ALA A 107 -8.15 8.49 -1.73
CA ALA A 107 -7.80 9.88 -1.82
C ALA A 107 -6.76 10.29 -0.79
N TYR A 108 -5.92 11.26 -1.15
CA TYR A 108 -5.17 12.07 -0.18
C TYR A 108 -5.86 13.40 -0.01
N TRP A 109 -5.87 13.94 1.21
CA TRP A 109 -6.47 15.24 1.48
C TRP A 109 -5.85 16.33 0.60
N ILE A 110 -6.69 17.09 -0.10
CA ILE A 110 -6.23 18.23 -0.90
C ILE A 110 -5.95 19.40 0.05
N GLY A 111 -4.67 19.72 0.24
CA GLY A 111 -4.23 20.87 1.03
C GLY A 111 -4.32 22.21 0.29
N SER A 112 -3.89 23.28 0.95
CA SER A 112 -3.59 24.55 0.25
C SER A 112 -2.42 24.32 -0.70
N ARG A 113 -2.47 24.90 -1.92
CA ARG A 113 -1.65 24.70 -3.14
C ARG A 113 -0.10 24.65 -3.06
N VAL A 114 0.50 24.49 -1.88
CA VAL A 114 1.93 24.22 -1.66
C VAL A 114 2.11 22.70 -1.58
N LEU A 115 3.08 22.17 -2.34
CA LEU A 115 3.50 20.76 -2.54
C LEU A 115 2.87 19.64 -1.67
N GLY A 116 2.63 18.50 -2.33
CA GLY A 116 2.06 17.25 -1.82
C GLY A 116 2.32 16.95 -0.34
N ILE A 117 1.31 17.24 0.49
CA ILE A 117 1.31 16.96 1.93
C ILE A 117 1.57 15.47 2.18
N HIS A 118 1.06 14.61 1.31
CA HIS A 118 1.19 13.16 1.49
C HIS A 118 2.64 12.67 1.35
N GLU A 119 3.36 13.10 0.31
CA GLU A 119 4.77 12.74 0.12
C GLU A 119 5.62 13.21 1.30
N ALA A 120 5.32 14.40 1.83
CA ALA A 120 5.98 14.91 3.03
C ALA A 120 5.71 14.01 4.26
N GLU A 121 4.48 13.52 4.45
CA GLU A 121 4.16 12.59 5.55
C GLU A 121 4.85 11.23 5.39
N LEU A 122 4.94 10.70 4.17
CA LEU A 122 5.69 9.47 3.90
C LEU A 122 7.20 9.64 4.17
N LEU A 123 7.77 10.80 3.82
CA LEU A 123 9.16 11.13 4.11
C LEU A 123 9.41 11.30 5.61
N LYS A 124 8.50 11.96 6.34
CA LYS A 124 8.56 12.06 7.81
C LYS A 124 8.53 10.67 8.45
N PHE A 125 7.60 9.82 8.03
CA PHE A 125 7.50 8.44 8.50
C PHE A 125 8.80 7.67 8.25
N PHE A 126 9.36 7.74 7.03
CA PHE A 126 10.62 7.08 6.73
C PHE A 126 11.80 7.64 7.56
N GLY A 127 11.86 8.96 7.72
CA GLY A 127 12.87 9.63 8.53
C GLY A 127 12.86 9.15 9.99
N ARG A 128 11.67 9.00 10.60
CA ARG A 128 11.52 8.43 11.95
C ARG A 128 12.04 6.99 12.02
N LEU A 129 11.67 6.13 11.07
CA LEU A 129 12.17 4.75 11.03
C LEU A 129 13.69 4.67 10.97
N VAL A 130 14.34 5.55 10.21
CA VAL A 130 15.80 5.60 10.11
C VAL A 130 16.42 6.12 11.41
N ALA A 131 15.88 7.22 11.97
CA ALA A 131 16.37 7.83 13.19
C ALA A 131 16.28 6.88 14.40
N ASP A 132 15.14 6.22 14.56
CA ASP A 132 14.87 5.28 15.65
C ASP A 132 15.53 3.92 15.42
N LYS A 133 16.12 3.72 14.24
CA LYS A 133 16.61 2.42 13.75
C LYS A 133 15.53 1.35 13.85
N GLY A 134 14.27 1.73 13.66
CA GLY A 134 13.10 0.89 13.86
C GLY A 134 12.80 -0.05 12.70
N ILE A 135 11.89 -0.99 12.96
CA ILE A 135 11.22 -1.82 11.95
C ILE A 135 9.71 -1.63 12.09
N HIS A 136 9.03 -1.41 10.97
CA HIS A 136 7.58 -1.24 10.94
C HIS A 136 6.96 -2.08 9.83
N PHE A 137 5.98 -2.91 10.20
CA PHE A 137 5.40 -3.90 9.32
C PHE A 137 3.92 -4.11 9.63
N SER A 138 3.21 -4.61 8.61
CA SER A 138 1.80 -4.93 8.69
C SER A 138 1.58 -6.35 8.19
N LYS A 139 0.74 -7.12 8.88
CA LYS A 139 0.28 -8.41 8.38
C LYS A 139 -0.74 -8.15 7.27
N LEU A 140 -0.42 -8.57 6.04
CA LEU A 140 -1.29 -8.39 4.89
C LEU A 140 -2.34 -9.52 4.85
N ASP A 141 -1.89 -10.76 5.02
CA ASP A 141 -2.75 -11.93 5.18
C ASP A 141 -2.06 -12.99 6.06
N ASN A 142 -2.57 -14.23 6.07
CA ASN A 142 -2.02 -15.30 6.90
C ASN A 142 -0.56 -15.69 6.58
N ASN A 143 -0.11 -15.46 5.34
CA ASN A 143 1.19 -15.88 4.84
C ASN A 143 2.09 -14.70 4.46
N VAL A 144 1.59 -13.48 4.35
CA VAL A 144 2.35 -12.33 3.86
C VAL A 144 2.33 -11.18 4.86
N TRP A 145 3.53 -10.67 5.15
CA TRP A 145 3.77 -9.41 5.85
C TRP A 145 4.45 -8.43 4.89
N VAL A 146 4.16 -7.14 5.07
CA VAL A 146 4.75 -6.06 4.27
C VAL A 146 5.32 -5.00 5.20
N GLY A 147 6.57 -4.58 4.99
CA GLY A 147 7.18 -3.61 5.89
C GLY A 147 8.52 -3.01 5.45
N SER A 148 9.16 -2.34 6.40
CA SER A 148 10.49 -1.75 6.24
C SER A 148 11.61 -2.77 6.41
N CYS A 149 12.83 -2.47 5.96
CA CYS A 149 13.97 -3.33 6.24
C CYS A 149 14.28 -3.40 7.74
N PRO A 150 14.91 -4.49 8.22
CA PRO A 150 15.52 -4.50 9.54
C PRO A 150 16.68 -3.49 9.60
N ARG A 151 16.87 -2.88 10.78
CA ARG A 151 17.89 -1.85 11.06
C ARG A 151 18.72 -2.18 12.30
N GLN A 152 18.39 -3.26 13.00
CA GLN A 152 19.09 -3.73 14.19
C GLN A 152 19.14 -5.24 14.18
N PHE A 153 20.21 -5.81 14.75
CA PHE A 153 20.46 -7.25 14.75
C PHE A 153 19.25 -8.07 15.25
N TYR A 154 18.59 -7.61 16.31
CA TYR A 154 17.46 -8.32 16.90
C TYR A 154 16.17 -8.26 16.06
N HIS A 155 16.07 -7.40 15.03
CA HIS A 155 14.89 -7.35 14.16
C HIS A 155 14.68 -8.65 13.39
N VAL A 156 15.75 -9.40 13.11
CA VAL A 156 15.61 -10.71 12.47
C VAL A 156 14.97 -11.71 13.42
N ALA A 157 15.30 -11.65 14.72
CA ALA A 157 14.62 -12.43 15.74
C ALA A 157 13.14 -12.00 15.89
N VAL A 158 12.82 -10.70 15.76
CA VAL A 158 11.43 -10.22 15.71
C VAL A 158 10.69 -10.88 14.55
N LEU A 159 11.23 -10.86 13.33
CA LEU A 159 10.60 -11.52 12.18
C LEU A 159 10.44 -13.03 12.42
N LYS A 160 11.45 -13.70 12.99
CA LYS A 160 11.36 -15.12 13.34
C LYS A 160 10.25 -15.39 14.37
N SER A 161 10.07 -14.51 15.35
CA SER A 161 9.02 -14.63 16.38
C SER A 161 7.60 -14.48 15.80
N LEU A 162 7.45 -13.72 14.71
CA LEU A 162 6.21 -13.70 13.94
C LEU A 162 5.97 -15.03 13.21
N GLY A 163 6.97 -15.90 13.13
CA GLY A 163 6.98 -17.15 12.39
C GLY A 163 7.20 -16.97 10.89
N VAL A 164 7.85 -15.87 10.50
CA VAL A 164 8.39 -15.70 9.13
C VAL A 164 9.49 -16.74 8.91
N ASP A 165 9.43 -17.41 7.77
CA ASP A 165 10.43 -18.40 7.33
C ASP A 165 11.11 -17.99 6.01
N VAL A 166 10.59 -16.98 5.31
CA VAL A 166 11.21 -16.41 4.11
C VAL A 166 11.16 -14.88 4.16
N VAL A 167 12.27 -14.23 3.87
CA VAL A 167 12.33 -12.78 3.62
C VAL A 167 12.48 -12.54 2.12
N PHE A 168 11.63 -11.66 1.60
CA PHE A 168 11.68 -11.19 0.20
C PHE A 168 12.14 -9.74 0.19
N CYS A 169 13.42 -9.55 -0.07
CA CYS A 169 14.10 -8.25 -0.05
C CYS A 169 14.14 -7.62 -1.45
N LEU A 170 13.52 -6.44 -1.58
CA LEU A 170 13.51 -5.65 -2.81
C LEU A 170 14.54 -4.51 -2.82
N GLN A 171 15.38 -4.43 -1.79
CA GLN A 171 16.43 -3.42 -1.66
C GLN A 171 17.54 -3.65 -2.68
N THR A 172 18.12 -2.56 -3.19
CA THR A 172 19.39 -2.61 -3.91
C THR A 172 20.55 -2.91 -2.95
N GLU A 173 21.74 -3.20 -3.46
CA GLU A 173 22.93 -3.35 -2.60
C GLU A 173 23.21 -2.07 -1.80
N ASN A 174 23.14 -0.90 -2.44
CA ASN A 174 23.33 0.39 -1.77
C ASN A 174 22.28 0.63 -0.66
N ASP A 175 21.03 0.29 -0.91
CA ASP A 175 19.97 0.35 0.11
C ASP A 175 20.29 -0.53 1.33
N ILE A 176 20.78 -1.76 1.10
CA ILE A 176 21.16 -2.69 2.17
C ILE A 176 22.33 -2.11 2.97
N PHE A 177 23.33 -1.57 2.30
CA PHE A 177 24.47 -0.91 2.95
C PHE A 177 24.01 0.26 3.83
N GLU A 178 23.17 1.15 3.31
CA GLU A 178 22.71 2.34 4.03
C GLU A 178 21.74 2.02 5.17
N HIS A 179 20.82 1.08 4.96
CA HIS A 179 19.66 0.91 5.84
C HIS A 179 19.59 -0.43 6.59
N SER A 180 20.40 -1.42 6.23
CA SER A 180 20.31 -2.76 6.82
C SER A 180 21.64 -3.27 7.38
N ARG A 181 22.78 -2.58 7.17
CA ARG A 181 24.09 -3.01 7.69
C ARG A 181 24.11 -3.25 9.20
N LEU A 182 23.32 -2.50 9.97
CA LEU A 182 23.22 -2.62 11.43
C LEU A 182 22.38 -3.83 11.88
N ALA A 183 21.73 -4.53 10.95
CA ALA A 183 21.14 -5.84 11.19
C ALA A 183 22.18 -6.97 11.22
N LEU A 184 23.41 -6.70 10.79
CA LEU A 184 24.53 -7.64 10.90
C LEU A 184 25.15 -7.59 12.31
N PRO A 185 25.71 -8.71 12.79
CA PRO A 185 26.48 -8.71 14.03
C PRO A 185 27.73 -7.82 13.90
N ALA A 186 28.21 -7.28 15.01
CA ALA A 186 29.43 -6.46 15.03
C ALA A 186 30.66 -7.30 14.60
N GLY A 187 31.45 -6.81 13.65
CA GLY A 187 32.63 -7.49 13.14
C GLY A 187 33.36 -6.70 12.06
N PRO A 188 34.59 -7.08 11.67
CA PRO A 188 35.37 -6.37 10.66
C PRO A 188 34.64 -6.34 9.30
N SER A 189 34.55 -5.14 8.71
CA SER A 189 33.83 -4.87 7.47
C SER A 189 34.78 -4.86 6.26
N ASP A 190 35.04 -6.02 5.68
CA ASP A 190 35.68 -6.14 4.35
C ASP A 190 34.83 -6.99 3.39
N ARG A 191 33.51 -7.07 3.61
CA ARG A 191 32.66 -8.11 3.01
C ARG A 191 31.40 -7.58 2.35
N ASN A 192 30.96 -8.36 1.38
CA ASN A 192 29.74 -8.18 0.60
C ASN A 192 28.52 -8.18 1.55
N VAL A 193 27.97 -6.99 1.80
CA VAL A 193 26.89 -6.75 2.77
C VAL A 193 25.64 -7.58 2.49
N VAL A 194 25.39 -7.91 1.23
CA VAL A 194 24.25 -8.73 0.82
C VAL A 194 24.45 -10.17 1.26
N LEU A 195 25.61 -10.76 0.97
CA LEU A 195 25.93 -12.13 1.36
C LEU A 195 25.97 -12.30 2.89
N ASP A 196 26.49 -11.32 3.60
CA ASP A 196 26.50 -11.35 5.07
C ASP A 196 25.07 -11.31 5.63
N LEU A 197 24.19 -10.49 5.03
CA LEU A 197 22.78 -10.42 5.43
C LEU A 197 22.05 -11.73 5.14
N MET A 198 22.26 -12.31 3.96
CA MET A 198 21.72 -13.63 3.62
C MET A 198 22.14 -14.71 4.63
N THR A 199 23.44 -14.73 4.96
CA THR A 199 24.00 -15.67 5.94
C THR A 199 23.38 -15.47 7.33
N GLN A 200 23.21 -14.22 7.75
CA GLN A 200 22.59 -13.89 9.02
C GLN A 200 21.14 -14.43 9.10
N TYR A 201 20.35 -14.29 8.02
CA TYR A 201 18.98 -14.81 7.97
C TYR A 201 18.97 -16.34 8.03
N GLN A 202 19.86 -16.98 7.26
CA GLN A 202 19.99 -18.44 7.24
C GLN A 202 20.35 -19.01 8.62
N HIS A 203 21.26 -18.37 9.36
CA HIS A 203 21.57 -18.75 10.74
C HIS A 203 20.37 -18.66 11.70
N ASN A 204 19.35 -17.86 11.37
CA ASN A 204 18.10 -17.75 12.12
C ASN A 204 16.98 -18.63 11.53
N GLY A 205 17.31 -19.51 10.58
CA GLY A 205 16.35 -20.38 9.89
C GLY A 205 15.31 -19.60 9.10
N ILE A 206 15.73 -18.51 8.45
CA ILE A 206 14.92 -17.72 7.52
C ILE A 206 15.63 -17.75 6.16
N GLU A 207 14.92 -18.20 5.12
CA GLU A 207 15.41 -18.15 3.76
C GLU A 207 15.36 -16.73 3.19
N PHE A 208 16.26 -16.42 2.27
CA PHE A 208 16.39 -15.07 1.73
C PHE A 208 16.23 -15.04 0.21
N VAL A 209 15.20 -14.35 -0.26
CA VAL A 209 15.00 -14.03 -1.69
C VAL A 209 15.39 -12.57 -1.91
N TRP A 210 16.42 -12.36 -2.73
CA TRP A 210 16.87 -11.03 -3.10
C TRP A 210 16.48 -10.69 -4.53
N MET A 211 15.72 -9.62 -4.72
CA MET A 211 15.37 -9.12 -6.04
C MET A 211 15.48 -7.58 -6.05
N PRO A 212 16.67 -7.03 -6.34
CA PRO A 212 16.91 -5.61 -6.22
C PRO A 212 16.09 -4.82 -7.25
N ILE A 213 15.18 -3.98 -6.75
CA ILE A 213 14.40 -3.03 -7.58
C ILE A 213 14.86 -1.62 -7.21
N GLN A 214 15.22 -0.83 -8.21
CA GLN A 214 15.63 0.57 -8.01
C GLN A 214 14.48 1.37 -7.40
N ASP A 215 14.76 2.12 -6.33
CA ASP A 215 13.74 2.99 -5.75
C ASP A 215 13.44 4.20 -6.64
N LEU A 216 12.25 4.78 -6.48
CA LEU A 216 11.78 5.93 -7.26
C LEU A 216 11.79 5.70 -8.78
N SER A 217 11.71 4.45 -9.24
CA SER A 217 11.67 4.08 -10.66
C SER A 217 10.46 3.23 -11.01
N SER A 218 9.40 3.86 -11.53
CA SER A 218 8.21 3.15 -12.01
C SER A 218 8.54 2.22 -13.18
N ALA A 219 9.50 2.59 -14.04
CA ALA A 219 9.95 1.76 -15.15
C ALA A 219 10.62 0.46 -14.67
N HIS A 220 11.54 0.54 -13.69
CA HIS A 220 12.20 -0.65 -13.17
C HIS A 220 11.23 -1.57 -12.43
N ARG A 221 10.28 -0.97 -11.69
CA ARG A 221 9.15 -1.70 -11.07
C ARG A 221 8.33 -2.45 -12.12
N ARG A 222 7.89 -1.79 -13.21
CA ARG A 222 7.12 -2.46 -14.29
C ARG A 222 7.84 -3.69 -14.86
N ILE A 223 9.16 -3.59 -15.03
CA ILE A 223 9.97 -4.64 -15.66
C ILE A 223 10.14 -5.86 -14.75
N LEU A 224 10.29 -5.64 -13.43
CA LEU A 224 10.64 -6.70 -12.46
C LEU A 224 9.47 -7.21 -11.62
N LEU A 225 8.39 -6.43 -11.46
CA LEU A 225 7.23 -6.85 -10.68
C LEU A 225 6.61 -8.18 -11.15
N PRO A 226 6.51 -8.50 -12.46
CA PRO A 226 5.97 -9.80 -12.88
C PRO A 226 6.75 -11.00 -12.30
N GLN A 227 8.08 -10.95 -12.34
CA GLN A 227 8.98 -11.98 -11.86
C GLN A 227 8.94 -12.04 -10.33
N ALA A 228 8.91 -10.88 -9.66
CA ALA A 228 8.77 -10.79 -8.21
C ALA A 228 7.45 -11.41 -7.72
N LEU A 229 6.35 -11.13 -8.43
CA LEU A 229 5.04 -11.69 -8.16
C LEU A 229 5.03 -13.21 -8.34
N TYR A 230 5.64 -13.72 -9.39
CA TYR A 230 5.72 -15.16 -9.65
C TYR A 230 6.44 -15.90 -8.51
N LEU A 231 7.56 -15.35 -8.04
CA LEU A 231 8.30 -15.89 -6.91
C LEU A 231 7.46 -15.82 -5.62
N LEU A 232 6.84 -14.68 -5.31
CA LEU A 232 6.01 -14.52 -4.12
C LEU A 232 4.82 -15.50 -4.13
N GLN A 233 4.12 -15.62 -5.26
CA GLN A 233 3.03 -16.58 -5.43
C GLN A 233 3.52 -18.01 -5.18
N SER A 234 4.69 -18.37 -5.72
CA SER A 234 5.27 -19.70 -5.56
C SER A 234 5.61 -20.00 -4.10
N LEU A 235 6.22 -19.05 -3.39
CA LEU A 235 6.52 -19.17 -1.96
C LEU A 235 5.25 -19.38 -1.13
N VAL A 236 4.25 -18.53 -1.34
CA VAL A 236 2.97 -18.61 -0.61
C VAL A 236 2.22 -19.92 -0.94
N SER A 237 2.28 -20.39 -2.18
CA SER A 237 1.66 -21.66 -2.60
C SER A 237 2.32 -22.87 -1.93
N ASN A 238 3.62 -22.75 -1.63
CA ASN A 238 4.38 -23.73 -0.83
C ASN A 238 4.23 -23.51 0.69
N ARG A 239 3.26 -22.69 1.12
CA ARG A 239 2.91 -22.41 2.52
C ARG A 239 3.99 -21.69 3.32
N HIS A 240 4.94 -21.04 2.65
CA HIS A 240 5.87 -20.14 3.32
C HIS A 240 5.15 -18.91 3.87
N ARG A 241 5.71 -18.39 4.97
CA ARG A 241 5.31 -17.16 5.65
C ARG A 241 6.34 -16.10 5.31
N VAL A 242 5.99 -15.27 4.34
CA VAL A 242 6.90 -14.37 3.64
C VAL A 242 6.83 -12.96 4.20
N TYR A 243 7.99 -12.39 4.55
CA TYR A 243 8.14 -10.97 4.86
C TYR A 243 8.66 -10.22 3.63
N VAL A 244 7.78 -9.48 2.97
CA VAL A 244 8.11 -8.65 1.79
C VAL A 244 8.53 -7.26 2.25
N HIS A 245 9.74 -6.83 1.91
CA HIS A 245 10.19 -5.49 2.30
C HIS A 245 11.06 -4.79 1.25
N CYS A 246 11.15 -3.46 1.41
CA CYS A 246 12.16 -2.61 0.79
C CYS A 246 12.81 -1.76 1.89
N ASN A 247 13.11 -0.47 1.67
CA ASN A 247 13.66 0.40 2.73
C ASN A 247 12.62 0.69 3.82
N ALA A 248 11.47 1.24 3.42
CA ALA A 248 10.42 1.71 4.31
C ALA A 248 9.13 0.89 4.21
N GLY A 249 9.03 0.00 3.22
CA GLY A 249 7.77 -0.68 2.89
C GLY A 249 6.70 0.25 2.33
N ILE A 250 7.11 1.38 1.71
CA ILE A 250 6.21 2.41 1.17
C ILE A 250 5.91 2.16 -0.31
N GLY A 251 6.95 2.07 -1.16
CA GLY A 251 6.80 1.96 -2.63
C GLY A 251 6.94 0.53 -3.16
N ARG A 252 8.18 0.07 -3.37
CA ARG A 252 8.50 -1.24 -4.01
C ARG A 252 7.73 -2.43 -3.40
N ALA A 253 7.77 -2.56 -2.07
CA ALA A 253 7.07 -3.64 -1.36
C ALA A 253 5.54 -3.51 -1.45
N ALA A 254 5.01 -2.27 -1.44
CA ALA A 254 3.59 -2.01 -1.63
C ALA A 254 3.13 -2.39 -3.04
N SER A 255 3.90 -2.06 -4.08
CA SER A 255 3.58 -2.46 -5.46
C SER A 255 3.49 -4.00 -5.59
N LEU A 256 4.44 -4.74 -5.00
CA LEU A 256 4.39 -6.20 -5.00
C LEU A 256 3.20 -6.74 -4.20
N ALA A 257 2.87 -6.11 -3.06
CA ALA A 257 1.70 -6.46 -2.26
C ALA A 257 0.39 -6.26 -3.03
N VAL A 258 0.21 -5.12 -3.70
CA VAL A 258 -0.96 -4.84 -4.54
C VAL A 258 -1.05 -5.86 -5.68
N ALA A 259 0.05 -6.12 -6.38
CA ALA A 259 0.07 -7.12 -7.46
C ALA A 259 -0.31 -8.52 -6.94
N TYR A 260 0.16 -8.90 -5.75
CA TYR A 260 -0.21 -10.16 -5.09
C TYR A 260 -1.71 -10.23 -4.76
N LEU A 261 -2.29 -9.17 -4.18
CA LEU A 261 -3.73 -9.11 -3.88
C LEU A 261 -4.57 -9.22 -5.16
N ILE A 262 -4.20 -8.50 -6.22
CA ILE A 262 -4.93 -8.55 -7.49
C ILE A 262 -4.88 -9.98 -8.07
N HIS A 263 -3.69 -10.54 -8.23
CA HIS A 263 -3.53 -11.76 -9.04
C HIS A 263 -3.70 -13.04 -8.24
N VAL A 264 -3.17 -13.09 -7.02
CA VAL A 264 -3.22 -14.30 -6.19
C VAL A 264 -4.49 -14.32 -5.36
N LYS A 265 -4.98 -13.17 -4.88
CA LYS A 265 -6.25 -13.08 -4.14
C LYS A 265 -7.46 -12.75 -5.00
N ARG A 266 -7.28 -12.56 -6.31
CA ARG A 266 -8.37 -12.31 -7.27
C ARG A 266 -9.21 -11.08 -6.92
N MET A 267 -8.56 -10.05 -6.38
CA MET A 267 -9.19 -8.76 -6.09
C MET A 267 -9.15 -7.86 -7.33
N SER A 268 -10.13 -6.98 -7.48
CA SER A 268 -9.99 -5.84 -8.37
C SER A 268 -8.85 -4.92 -7.89
N THR A 269 -8.34 -4.05 -8.78
CA THR A 269 -7.30 -3.09 -8.42
C THR A 269 -7.70 -2.25 -7.21
N ARG A 270 -8.91 -1.68 -7.22
CA ARG A 270 -9.38 -0.82 -6.12
C ARG A 270 -9.59 -1.61 -4.83
N GLU A 271 -10.10 -2.84 -4.87
CA GLU A 271 -10.19 -3.68 -3.69
C GLU A 271 -8.83 -3.99 -3.08
N ALA A 272 -7.82 -4.27 -3.92
CA ALA A 272 -6.46 -4.52 -3.47
C ALA A 272 -5.84 -3.29 -2.80
N GLU A 273 -6.05 -2.10 -3.34
CA GLU A 273 -5.59 -0.84 -2.75
C GLU A 273 -6.23 -0.58 -1.38
N TYR A 274 -7.57 -0.69 -1.29
CA TYR A 274 -8.28 -0.54 -0.01
C TYR A 274 -7.84 -1.57 1.01
N THR A 275 -7.63 -2.81 0.58
CA THR A 275 -7.13 -3.89 1.45
C THR A 275 -5.74 -3.55 1.98
N LEU A 276 -4.80 -3.14 1.12
CA LEU A 276 -3.47 -2.76 1.56
C LEU A 276 -3.50 -1.55 2.51
N LEU A 277 -4.24 -0.50 2.15
CA LEU A 277 -4.35 0.73 2.95
C LEU A 277 -5.00 0.48 4.32
N SER A 278 -5.96 -0.45 4.40
CA SER A 278 -6.56 -0.86 5.69
C SER A 278 -5.55 -1.51 6.64
N LYS A 279 -4.46 -2.08 6.12
CA LYS A 279 -3.41 -2.74 6.92
C LYS A 279 -2.16 -1.87 7.07
N ARG A 280 -1.85 -1.07 6.07
CA ARG A 280 -0.64 -0.25 5.98
C ARG A 280 -0.96 1.07 5.26
N PRO A 281 -1.47 2.08 5.97
CA PRO A 281 -1.79 3.39 5.39
C PRO A 281 -0.56 4.21 4.96
N VAL A 282 0.64 3.79 5.36
CA VAL A 282 1.95 4.38 5.00
C VAL A 282 2.52 3.76 3.73
N VAL A 283 1.76 3.77 2.64
CA VAL A 283 2.19 3.25 1.33
C VAL A 283 2.00 4.27 0.23
N TYR A 284 2.79 4.12 -0.83
CA TYR A 284 2.63 4.83 -2.10
C TYR A 284 2.28 3.80 -3.17
N ILE A 285 1.07 3.90 -3.72
CA ILE A 285 0.58 3.01 -4.78
C ILE A 285 0.88 3.67 -6.12
N ASP A 286 1.92 3.15 -6.77
CA ASP A 286 2.38 3.61 -8.07
C ASP A 286 1.55 2.95 -9.18
N GLU A 287 0.38 3.53 -9.52
CA GLU A 287 -0.51 3.01 -10.57
C GLU A 287 0.21 2.87 -11.93
N ASP A 288 1.09 3.81 -12.26
CA ASP A 288 1.94 3.76 -13.46
C ASP A 288 2.84 2.52 -13.47
N SER A 289 3.37 2.12 -12.30
CA SER A 289 4.17 0.91 -12.19
C SER A 289 3.39 -0.39 -12.32
N LEU A 290 2.08 -0.37 -12.08
CA LEU A 290 1.20 -1.53 -12.21
C LEU A 290 0.67 -1.68 -13.65
N THR A 291 0.69 -0.58 -14.41
CA THR A 291 0.26 -0.57 -15.81
C THR A 291 1.08 -1.56 -16.64
N GLY A 292 0.38 -2.52 -17.26
CA GLY A 292 0.99 -3.51 -18.14
C GLY A 292 1.79 -4.62 -17.44
N VAL A 293 1.95 -4.56 -16.12
CA VAL A 293 2.57 -5.64 -15.32
C VAL A 293 1.84 -6.95 -15.55
N TRP A 294 0.51 -6.91 -15.50
CA TRP A 294 -0.33 -8.08 -15.72
C TRP A 294 -0.14 -8.71 -17.10
N ARG A 295 -0.24 -7.91 -18.16
CA ARG A 295 -0.04 -8.39 -19.53
C ARG A 295 1.32 -9.04 -19.71
N THR A 296 2.35 -8.52 -19.04
CA THR A 296 3.69 -9.11 -19.04
C THR A 296 3.74 -10.40 -18.22
N TYR A 297 3.10 -10.43 -17.05
CA TYR A 297 2.98 -11.61 -16.20
C TYR A 297 2.32 -12.77 -16.93
N GLU A 298 1.15 -12.56 -17.53
CA GLU A 298 0.44 -13.58 -18.31
C GLU A 298 1.34 -14.16 -19.40
N LYS A 299 2.00 -13.29 -20.19
CA LYS A 299 2.89 -13.71 -21.28
C LYS A 299 4.07 -14.55 -20.80
N LEU A 300 4.61 -14.26 -19.62
CA LEU A 300 5.81 -14.92 -19.09
C LEU A 300 5.48 -16.21 -18.34
N PHE A 301 4.41 -16.21 -17.55
CA PHE A 301 4.18 -17.20 -16.51
C PHE A 301 2.85 -17.94 -16.61
N GLU A 302 1.92 -17.45 -17.44
CA GLU A 302 0.69 -18.18 -17.76
C GLU A 302 0.83 -18.83 -19.13
N ARG A 303 0.59 -20.14 -19.22
CA ARG A 303 0.58 -20.84 -20.51
C ARG A 303 -0.46 -20.18 -21.42
N ASN A 304 -0.05 -19.80 -22.63
CA ASN A 304 -0.98 -19.54 -23.74
C ASN A 304 -2.00 -20.68 -23.78
N LYS A 305 -3.28 -20.40 -23.53
CA LYS A 305 -4.39 -21.34 -23.78
C LYS A 305 -4.66 -21.54 -25.29
N GLN A 306 -3.61 -21.48 -26.12
CA GLN A 306 -3.65 -21.65 -27.57
C GLN A 306 -2.54 -22.62 -28.00
N THR A 307 -2.76 -23.91 -27.76
CA THR A 307 -2.33 -25.04 -28.61
C THR A 307 -2.98 -26.33 -28.10
N ASN A 308 -4.30 -26.44 -28.31
CA ASN A 308 -4.97 -27.73 -28.46
C ASN A 308 -5.87 -27.63 -29.70
N TYR A 309 -5.24 -27.45 -30.87
CA TYR A 309 -5.89 -27.77 -32.13
C TYR A 309 -5.28 -29.08 -32.65
N SER A 310 -6.08 -30.13 -32.49
CA SER A 310 -6.22 -31.31 -33.38
C SER A 310 -4.94 -31.95 -33.92
N HIS A 311 -4.48 -33.00 -33.23
CA HIS A 311 -4.13 -34.24 -33.92
C HIS A 311 -5.23 -35.27 -33.64
N ALA A 312 -6.15 -35.39 -34.58
CA ALA A 312 -6.95 -36.56 -34.87
C ALA A 312 -7.34 -36.48 -36.35
#